data_AF-A0A377ZRY1-F1
#
_entry.id   AF-A0A377ZRY1-F1
#
_cell.length_a   1.000
_cell.length_b   1.000
_cell.length_c   1.000
_cell.angle_alpha   90.00
_cell.angle_beta   90.00
_cell.angle_gamma   90.00
#
_symmetry.space_group_name_H-M   'P 1'
#
loop_
_entity.id
_entity.type
_entity.pdbx_description
1 polymer ?
#
loop_
_entity_poly.entity_id
_entity_poly.type
_entity_poly.pdbx_seq_one_letter_code
_entity_poly.pdbx_strand_id
1 'polypeptide(L)'
;MIQAAESGLGIAFVYQSLVTQQLNAGSLVHLLPDYRYPADHFCVYYPSRKHIPAPLRAFIAWVMAQNKNILGQQTARHGSRPED
;
A
#
# COMPACT_ATOMS: atom_id res chain seq x y z
N MET A 1 4.90 -16.41 -1.62
CA MET A 1 5.32 -15.54 -2.74
C MET A 1 6.70 -14.95 -2.51
N ILE A 2 6.95 -14.22 -1.41
CA ILE A 2 8.28 -13.65 -1.09
C ILE A 2 9.38 -14.72 -1.08
N GLN A 3 9.19 -15.81 -0.32
CA GLN A 3 10.15 -16.92 -0.25
C GLN A 3 10.44 -17.56 -1.62
N ALA A 4 9.45 -17.61 -2.52
CA ALA A 4 9.65 -18.16 -3.86
C ALA A 4 10.54 -17.22 -4.71
N ALA A 5 10.34 -15.91 -4.61
CA ALA A 5 11.21 -14.92 -5.23
C ALA A 5 12.62 -14.95 -4.64
N GLU A 6 12.77 -15.11 -3.33
CA GLU A 6 14.09 -15.29 -2.69
C GLU A 6 14.79 -16.57 -3.12
N SER A 7 14.02 -17.63 -3.41
CA SER A 7 14.55 -18.89 -3.94
C SER A 7 14.82 -18.84 -5.45
N GLY A 8 14.68 -17.68 -6.10
CA GLY A 8 14.92 -17.51 -7.54
C GLY A 8 13.86 -18.14 -8.45
N LEU A 9 12.69 -18.50 -7.92
CA LEU A 9 11.61 -19.14 -8.68
C LEU A 9 10.73 -18.13 -9.46
N GLY A 10 11.02 -16.82 -9.36
CA GLY A 10 10.30 -15.78 -10.10
C GLY A 10 10.36 -14.41 -9.45
N ILE A 11 9.42 -13.54 -9.83
CA ILE A 11 9.25 -12.18 -9.31
C ILE A 11 8.01 -12.09 -8.43
N ALA A 12 8.04 -11.23 -7.41
CA ALA A 12 6.92 -11.03 -6.50
C ALA A 12 6.47 -9.56 -6.50
N PHE A 13 5.16 -9.34 -6.65
CA PHE A 13 4.54 -8.03 -6.46
C PHE A 13 3.96 -7.95 -5.05
N VAL A 14 4.65 -7.24 -4.17
CA VAL A 14 4.32 -7.13 -2.74
C VAL A 14 4.60 -5.72 -2.22
N TYR A 15 4.01 -5.37 -1.09
CA TYR A 15 4.33 -4.12 -0.40
C TYR A 15 5.78 -4.11 0.08
N GLN A 16 6.47 -2.99 -0.13
CA GLN A 16 7.87 -2.80 0.27
C GLN A 16 8.10 -3.03 1.77
N SER A 17 7.11 -2.69 2.61
CA SER A 17 7.17 -2.92 4.06
C SER A 17 7.36 -4.39 4.43
N LEU A 18 6.89 -5.32 3.60
CA LEU A 18 7.00 -6.76 3.85
C LEU A 18 8.37 -7.33 3.47
N VAL A 19 9.15 -6.62 2.66
CA VAL A 19 10.43 -7.07 2.11
C VAL A 19 11.61 -6.16 2.46
N THR A 20 11.40 -5.23 3.40
CA THR A 20 12.44 -4.25 3.76
C THR A 20 13.73 -4.92 4.24
N GLN A 21 13.61 -6.00 5.03
CA GLN A 21 14.78 -6.75 5.51
C GLN A 21 15.54 -7.42 4.35
N GLN A 22 14.82 -8.02 3.41
CA GLN A 22 15.35 -8.71 2.25
C GLN A 22 16.02 -7.76 1.26
N LEU A 23 15.44 -6.58 1.06
CA LEU A 23 16.03 -5.51 0.26
C LEU A 23 17.32 -5.00 0.90
N ASN A 24 17.34 -4.81 2.23
CA ASN A 24 18.54 -4.38 2.96
C ASN A 24 19.63 -5.46 2.96
N ALA A 25 19.24 -6.74 3.05
CA ALA A 25 20.16 -7.87 3.00
C ALA A 25 20.64 -8.19 1.57
N GLY A 26 20.03 -7.60 0.54
CA GLY A 26 20.32 -7.90 -0.86
C GLY A 26 19.82 -9.27 -1.34
N SER A 27 19.01 -9.99 -0.55
CA SER A 27 18.38 -11.25 -0.97
C SER A 27 17.26 -11.02 -1.99
N LEU A 28 16.69 -9.82 -2.01
CA LEU A 28 15.78 -9.34 -3.04
C LEU A 28 16.26 -8.01 -3.60
N VAL A 29 15.95 -7.75 -4.87
CA VAL A 29 16.23 -6.48 -5.54
C VAL A 29 14.94 -5.87 -6.11
N HIS A 30 14.87 -4.54 -6.12
CA HIS A 30 13.74 -3.83 -6.70
C HIS A 30 13.92 -3.74 -8.22
N LEU A 31 13.02 -4.38 -8.99
CA LEU A 31 13.16 -4.52 -10.45
C LEU A 31 12.73 -3.29 -11.25
N LEU A 32 11.73 -2.54 -10.79
CA LEU A 32 11.14 -1.42 -11.52
C LEU A 32 11.14 -0.14 -10.66
N PRO A 33 12.33 0.43 -10.35
CA PRO A 33 12.44 1.56 -9.44
C PRO A 33 11.72 2.82 -9.92
N ASP A 34 11.55 2.99 -11.23
CA ASP A 34 10.89 4.15 -11.85
C ASP A 34 9.40 3.94 -12.09
N TYR A 35 8.92 2.71 -11.98
CA TYR A 35 7.50 2.42 -12.10
C TYR A 35 6.82 2.63 -10.73
N ARG A 36 5.71 3.38 -10.74
CA ARG A 36 4.84 3.54 -9.57
C ARG A 36 3.49 2.96 -9.93
N TYR A 37 3.16 1.84 -9.30
CA TYR A 37 1.81 1.32 -9.39
C TYR A 37 0.84 2.35 -8.78
N PRO A 38 -0.26 2.70 -9.46
CA PRO A 38 -1.26 3.60 -8.88
C PRO A 38 -1.70 3.03 -7.55
N ALA A 39 -1.56 3.81 -6.48
CA ALA A 39 -1.84 3.32 -5.14
C ALA A 39 -3.33 3.02 -5.02
N ASP A 40 -3.68 1.74 -4.90
CA ASP A 40 -5.03 1.35 -4.55
C ASP A 40 -5.32 1.70 -3.09
N HIS A 41 -6.48 2.28 -2.87
CA HIS A 41 -6.93 2.62 -1.52
C HIS A 41 -7.47 1.39 -0.81
N PHE A 42 -7.08 1.21 0.46
CA PHE A 42 -7.66 0.18 1.31
C PHE A 42 -9.16 0.46 1.52
N CYS A 43 -9.99 -0.56 1.32
CA CYS A 43 -11.44 -0.50 1.51
C CYS A 43 -11.86 -1.26 2.75
N VAL A 44 -12.80 -0.70 3.53
CA VAL A 44 -13.46 -1.41 4.64
C VAL A 44 -14.76 -2.02 4.14
N TYR A 45 -14.82 -3.35 4.07
CA TYR A 45 -16.01 -4.09 3.64
C TYR A 45 -16.93 -4.41 4.82
N TYR A 46 -18.22 -4.07 4.71
CA TYR A 46 -19.25 -4.40 5.70
C TYR A 46 -20.63 -4.59 5.03
N PRO A 47 -21.50 -5.45 5.59
CA PRO A 47 -22.66 -6.00 4.87
C PRO A 47 -23.85 -5.05 4.65
N SER A 48 -24.02 -3.96 5.44
CA SER A 48 -25.19 -3.06 5.30
C SER A 48 -24.81 -1.59 5.30
N ARG A 49 -25.12 -0.89 4.21
CA ARG A 49 -24.93 0.56 4.04
C ARG A 49 -26.02 1.40 4.68
N LYS A 50 -27.22 0.84 4.89
CA LYS A 50 -28.38 1.59 5.42
C LYS A 50 -28.25 1.83 6.94
N HIS A 51 -27.93 0.78 7.70
CA HIS A 51 -27.91 0.83 9.17
C HIS A 51 -26.51 0.46 9.67
N ILE A 52 -25.56 1.41 9.57
CA ILE A 52 -24.24 1.24 10.19
C ILE A 52 -24.41 1.40 11.71
N PRO A 53 -24.01 0.44 12.56
CA PRO A 53 -24.03 0.64 14.00
C PRO A 53 -23.14 1.80 14.42
N ALA A 54 -23.51 2.54 15.47
CA ALA A 54 -22.70 3.61 16.04
C ALA A 54 -21.23 3.22 16.31
N PRO A 55 -20.92 2.05 16.91
CA PRO A 55 -19.53 1.64 17.12
C PRO A 55 -18.77 1.43 15.81
N LEU A 56 -19.41 0.89 14.76
CA LEU A 56 -18.77 0.69 13.46
C LEU A 56 -18.48 2.03 12.76
N ARG A 57 -19.38 3.02 12.87
CA ARG A 57 -19.09 4.38 12.39
C ARG A 57 -17.89 4.99 13.10
N ALA A 58 -17.83 4.88 14.43
CA ALA A 58 -16.72 5.41 15.20
C ALA A 58 -15.39 4.73 14.83
N PHE A 59 -15.42 3.40 14.63
CA PHE A 59 -14.26 2.65 14.16
C PHE A 59 -13.79 3.08 12.77
N ILE A 60 -14.70 3.20 11.80
CA ILE A 60 -14.36 3.66 10.44
C ILE A 60 -13.76 5.07 10.50
N ALA A 61 -14.36 5.99 11.26
CA ALA A 61 -13.84 7.34 11.42
C ALA A 61 -12.43 7.35 12.03
N TRP A 62 -12.19 6.51 13.04
CA TRP A 62 -10.88 6.34 13.66
C TRP A 62 -9.84 5.80 12.68
N VAL A 63 -10.14 4.72 11.94
CA VAL A 63 -9.24 4.16 10.91
C VAL A 63 -8.90 5.19 9.85
N MET A 64 -9.90 5.92 9.36
CA MET A 64 -9.70 6.97 8.35
C MET A 64 -8.84 8.13 8.88
N ALA A 65 -8.98 8.50 10.15
CA ALA A 65 -8.13 9.51 10.79
C ALA A 65 -6.66 9.05 10.89
N GLN A 66 -6.42 7.77 11.22
CA GLN A 66 -5.06 7.21 11.22
C GLN A 66 -4.44 7.22 9.81
N ASN A 67 -5.23 6.90 8.77
CA ASN A 67 -4.75 6.91 7.39
C ASN A 67 -4.46 8.32 6.84
N LYS A 68 -5.18 9.37 7.27
CA LYS A 68 -4.91 10.76 6.85
C LYS A 68 -3.49 11.22 7.20
N ASN A 69 -2.94 10.76 8.34
CA ASN A 69 -1.56 11.04 8.73
C ASN A 69 -0.52 10.37 7.80
N ILE A 70 -0.92 9.33 7.06
CA ILE A 70 -0.07 8.58 6.14
C ILE A 70 -0.15 9.18 4.72
N LEU A 71 -1.33 9.62 4.29
CA LEU A 71 -1.58 10.19 2.95
C LEU A 71 -0.97 11.60 2.77
N GLY A 72 -0.88 12.41 3.84
CA GLY A 72 -0.24 13.73 3.79
C GLY A 72 1.25 13.71 3.45
N GLN A 73 1.91 12.55 3.51
CA GLN A 73 3.32 12.37 3.14
C GLN A 73 3.50 11.95 1.68
N GLN A 74 2.44 11.52 0.98
CA GLN A 74 2.53 10.99 -0.39
C GLN A 74 2.14 12.01 -1.46
N THR A 75 1.28 12.98 -1.16
CA THR A 75 0.84 14.00 -2.13
C THR A 75 1.94 15.01 -2.48
N ALA A 76 2.97 15.17 -1.62
CA ALA A 76 4.08 16.09 -1.87
C ALA A 76 5.10 15.60 -2.93
N ARG A 77 4.98 14.37 -3.45
CA ARG A 77 5.85 13.84 -4.52
C ARG A 77 5.13 13.67 -5.88
N HIS A 78 3.92 14.20 -6.03
CA HIS A 78 3.13 14.08 -7.27
C HIS A 78 3.26 15.31 -8.18
N GLY A 79 4.48 15.87 -8.27
CA GLY A 79 4.80 16.94 -9.21
C GLY A 79 5.28 16.39 -10.55
N SER A 80 4.53 16.72 -11.60
CA SER A 80 4.87 16.65 -13.03
C SER A 80 5.00 15.27 -13.68
N ARG A 81 3.95 14.86 -14.41
CA ARG A 81 4.14 14.23 -15.72
C ARG A 81 3.57 15.19 -16.78
N PRO A 82 4.35 15.64 -17.77
CA PRO A 82 3.82 16.37 -18.90
C PRO A 82 2.97 15.41 -19.73
N GLU A 83 1.78 15.88 -20.07
CA GLU A 83 0.91 15.25 -21.07
C GLU A 83 1.43 15.71 -22.44
N ASP A 84 1.59 14.76 -23.37
CA ASP A 84 1.93 14.99 -24.78
C ASP A 84 0.96 15.98 -25.46
#